data_AF-A0AAU1FDB0-F1
#
_entry.id   AF-A0AAU1FDB0-F1
#
_cell.length_a   1.000
_cell.length_b   1.000
_cell.length_c   1.000
_cell.angle_alpha   90.00
_cell.angle_beta   90.00
_cell.angle_gamma   90.00
#
_symmetry.space_group_name_H-M   'P 1'
#
loop_
_entity.id
_entity.type
_entity.pdbx_description
1 polymer ?
#
loop_
_entity_poly.entity_id
_entity_poly.type
_entity_poly.pdbx_seq_one_letter_code
_entity_poly.pdbx_strand_id
1 'polypeptide(L)'
;MVVLRDVLLVGAGAVARGKTSLRGASTLVGDRWRTLPEWAAWFSEIGYWAAGLRDGGSNTVVALSVPTREYIAVLLAYGVVNRASQADVVPAESEQNFDQAKGLPLGTCVRVIPVKGPGQGRRVYTGVFGGAIQNHHGRVYELAGSKSPGRRPGPISWFPADDYRLQLLRWPDLPEDYTDKNRFSEELEIPVGAEKLLAGQMTDFYGRCSLHSVVIGVRNTVLAEAQVVVGAPGGPALPLQDLLRLRAVRSPGSHYRSVVLSSRGDPEEYRDVVRSCRPAVAVLDGAATVRRWFGASLAGVTVAVVERTSPSALAAADGLYENRWRSVANVDVPRDLGSRIPPGVELLAWKGRGAAR
;
A
#
# COMPACT_ATOMS: atom_id res chain seq x y z
N MET A 1 26.23 -10.73 -20.49
CA MET A 1 24.85 -11.23 -20.37
C MET A 1 24.74 -11.96 -19.05
N VAL A 2 24.22 -11.30 -18.01
CA VAL A 2 24.10 -11.91 -16.67
C VAL A 2 22.82 -12.74 -16.66
N VAL A 3 22.98 -14.06 -16.65
CA VAL A 3 21.86 -15.01 -16.56
C VAL A 3 21.85 -15.51 -15.13
N LEU A 4 20.76 -15.30 -14.39
CA LEU A 4 20.60 -15.88 -13.05
C LEU A 4 20.30 -17.38 -13.22
N ARG A 5 21.30 -18.22 -13.45
CA ARG A 5 21.15 -19.69 -13.45
C ARG A 5 21.35 -20.19 -12.03
N ASP A 6 20.31 -20.82 -11.43
CA ASP A 6 20.42 -22.08 -10.68
C ASP A 6 19.07 -22.56 -10.09
N VAL A 7 18.78 -23.84 -10.40
CA VAL A 7 18.00 -24.90 -9.72
C VAL A 7 16.76 -24.51 -8.90
N LEU A 8 15.58 -24.76 -9.47
CA LEU A 8 14.29 -24.87 -8.78
C LEU A 8 14.14 -26.28 -8.18
N LEU A 9 14.21 -26.39 -6.84
CA LEU A 9 13.70 -27.55 -6.10
C LEU A 9 12.24 -27.28 -5.73
N VAL A 10 11.34 -28.18 -6.12
CA VAL A 10 9.89 -28.05 -5.93
C VAL A 10 9.48 -28.67 -4.60
N GLY A 11 9.18 -27.84 -3.61
CA GLY A 11 8.47 -28.23 -2.38
C GLY A 11 6.96 -28.02 -2.53
N ALA A 12 6.16 -28.95 -2.00
CA ALA A 12 4.70 -28.87 -2.02
C ALA A 12 4.20 -27.96 -0.87
N GLY A 13 3.63 -26.81 -1.22
CA GLY A 13 3.03 -25.85 -0.28
C GLY A 13 1.61 -25.42 -0.71
N ALA A 14 0.77 -25.14 0.28
CA ALA A 14 -0.68 -24.92 0.19
C ALA A 14 -1.15 -23.92 -0.89
N VAL A 15 -2.30 -24.24 -1.48
CA VAL A 15 -2.90 -23.55 -2.63
C VAL A 15 -3.39 -22.14 -2.26
N ALA A 16 -2.76 -21.11 -2.81
CA ALA A 16 -3.21 -19.72 -2.74
C ALA A 16 -4.48 -19.51 -3.60
N ARG A 17 -5.67 -19.79 -3.05
CA ARG A 17 -6.95 -19.39 -3.67
C ARG A 17 -7.29 -17.94 -3.31
N GLY A 18 -6.55 -17.02 -3.91
CA GLY A 18 -6.85 -15.59 -3.92
C GLY A 18 -6.27 -15.00 -5.19
N LYS A 19 -6.92 -15.23 -6.34
CA LYS A 19 -6.47 -14.66 -7.61
C LYS A 19 -6.66 -13.14 -7.56
N THR A 20 -5.69 -12.38 -8.05
CA THR A 20 -5.89 -10.94 -8.25
C THR A 20 -6.95 -10.72 -9.34
N SER A 21 -7.70 -9.62 -9.23
CA SER A 21 -8.83 -9.37 -10.12
C SER A 21 -8.44 -8.79 -11.49
N LEU A 22 -7.14 -8.60 -11.75
CA LEU A 22 -6.67 -8.08 -13.04
C LEU A 22 -6.63 -9.13 -14.14
N ARG A 23 -6.76 -10.42 -13.83
CA ARG A 23 -6.84 -11.45 -14.86
C ARG A 23 -8.13 -11.26 -15.66
N GLY A 24 -7.99 -10.98 -16.95
CA GLY A 24 -9.11 -10.71 -17.85
C GLY A 24 -9.62 -9.27 -17.80
N ALA A 25 -9.05 -8.41 -16.95
CA ALA A 25 -9.34 -6.98 -17.03
C ALA A 25 -8.81 -6.40 -18.35
N SER A 26 -9.34 -5.23 -18.72
CA SER A 26 -8.98 -4.51 -19.94
C SER A 26 -8.38 -3.16 -19.61
N THR A 27 -7.60 -2.62 -20.54
CA THR A 27 -7.05 -1.27 -20.51
C THR A 27 -7.38 -0.53 -21.80
N LEU A 28 -7.39 0.80 -21.72
CA LEU A 28 -7.67 1.68 -22.85
C LEU A 28 -6.34 2.05 -23.55
N VAL A 29 -6.22 1.70 -24.84
CA VAL A 29 -5.06 2.05 -25.67
C VAL A 29 -5.55 2.86 -26.87
N GLY A 30 -5.29 4.17 -26.86
CA GLY A 30 -5.99 5.13 -27.73
C GLY A 30 -7.48 5.12 -27.40
N ASP A 31 -8.33 4.85 -28.39
CA ASP A 31 -9.79 4.79 -28.20
C ASP A 31 -10.33 3.34 -28.15
N ARG A 32 -9.45 2.34 -28.02
CA ARG A 32 -9.84 0.93 -28.07
C ARG A 32 -9.52 0.21 -26.76
N TRP A 33 -10.52 -0.50 -26.27
CA TRP A 33 -10.37 -1.46 -25.19
C TRP A 33 -9.57 -2.66 -25.65
N ARG A 34 -8.54 -3.01 -24.88
CA ARG A 34 -7.75 -4.23 -25.07
C ARG A 34 -7.66 -4.98 -23.76
N THR A 35 -7.73 -6.30 -23.82
CA THR A 35 -7.44 -7.14 -22.65
C THR A 35 -6.02 -6.85 -22.16
N LEU A 36 -5.86 -6.73 -20.85
CA LEU A 36 -4.54 -6.60 -20.24
C LEU A 36 -3.71 -7.84 -20.60
N PRO A 37 -2.44 -7.64 -20.98
CA PRO A 37 -1.56 -8.76 -21.29
C PRO A 37 -1.33 -9.61 -20.03
N GLU A 38 -1.11 -10.92 -20.22
CA GLU A 38 -0.98 -11.86 -19.10
C GLU A 38 0.15 -11.50 -18.13
N TRP A 39 1.23 -10.87 -18.61
CA TRP A 39 2.32 -10.41 -17.76
C TRP A 39 1.87 -9.37 -16.74
N ALA A 40 0.89 -8.51 -17.07
CA ALA A 40 0.41 -7.49 -16.15
C ALA A 40 -0.33 -8.11 -14.97
N ALA A 41 -1.19 -9.10 -15.26
CA ALA A 41 -1.83 -9.91 -14.23
C ALA A 41 -0.77 -10.66 -13.40
N TRP A 42 0.24 -11.25 -14.03
CA TRP A 42 1.31 -11.98 -13.33
C TRP A 42 2.07 -11.09 -12.32
N PHE A 43 2.48 -9.87 -12.67
CA PHE A 43 3.14 -8.98 -11.70
C PHE A 43 2.20 -8.58 -10.56
N SER A 44 0.90 -8.37 -10.82
CA SER A 44 -0.05 -8.15 -9.73
C SER A 44 -0.16 -9.34 -8.80
N GLU A 45 -0.15 -10.57 -9.34
CA GLU A 45 -0.20 -11.79 -8.53
C GLU A 45 1.10 -11.97 -7.71
N ILE A 46 2.27 -11.56 -8.23
CA ILE A 46 3.52 -11.52 -7.46
C ILE A 46 3.42 -10.54 -6.29
N GLY A 47 2.88 -9.34 -6.52
CA GLY A 47 2.65 -8.37 -5.44
C GLY A 47 1.71 -8.90 -4.37
N TYR A 48 0.62 -9.56 -4.79
CA TYR A 48 -0.35 -10.20 -3.90
C TYR A 48 0.29 -11.30 -3.06
N TRP A 49 1.09 -12.17 -3.69
CA TRP A 49 1.83 -13.23 -3.01
C TRP A 49 2.87 -12.65 -2.04
N ALA A 50 3.66 -11.66 -2.46
CA ALA A 50 4.67 -11.02 -1.63
C ALA A 50 4.08 -10.43 -0.34
N ALA A 51 2.91 -9.78 -0.42
CA ALA A 51 2.22 -9.25 0.75
C ALA A 51 1.80 -10.36 1.74
N GLY A 52 1.52 -11.57 1.25
CA GLY A 52 1.24 -12.75 2.09
C GLY A 52 2.47 -13.34 2.79
N LEU A 53 3.69 -12.97 2.40
CA LEU A 53 4.93 -13.46 3.03
C LEU A 53 5.25 -12.73 4.35
N ARG A 54 4.51 -11.67 4.68
CA ARG A 54 4.71 -10.83 5.87
C ARG A 54 4.57 -11.60 7.18
N ASP A 55 3.70 -12.61 7.23
CA ASP A 55 3.25 -13.27 8.46
C ASP A 55 4.38 -14.02 9.22
N GLY A 56 5.58 -14.12 8.64
CA GLY A 56 6.74 -14.78 9.25
C GLY A 56 7.74 -13.87 10.00
N GLY A 57 7.53 -12.55 10.06
CA GLY A 57 8.45 -11.61 10.76
C GLY A 57 9.89 -11.58 10.21
N SER A 58 10.11 -12.18 9.04
CA SER A 58 11.42 -12.31 8.40
C SER A 58 11.59 -11.26 7.31
N ASN A 59 12.81 -10.71 7.18
CA ASN A 59 13.22 -9.84 6.06
C ASN A 59 13.24 -10.64 4.75
N THR A 60 12.08 -10.80 4.12
CA THR A 60 11.91 -11.56 2.88
C THR A 60 12.20 -10.69 1.67
N VAL A 61 12.93 -11.23 0.71
CA VAL A 61 13.26 -10.56 -0.55
C VAL A 61 12.67 -11.35 -1.70
N VAL A 62 12.00 -10.64 -2.60
CA VAL A 62 11.53 -11.12 -3.90
C VAL A 62 12.25 -10.31 -4.97
N ALA A 63 13.20 -10.91 -5.67
CA ALA A 63 13.98 -10.25 -6.72
C ALA A 63 13.44 -10.63 -8.10
N LEU A 64 13.23 -9.61 -8.92
CA LEU A 64 12.77 -9.70 -10.30
C LEU A 64 13.83 -9.11 -11.22
N SER A 65 14.33 -9.89 -12.17
CA SER A 65 15.14 -9.40 -13.29
C SER A 65 14.28 -9.35 -14.53
N VAL A 66 14.13 -8.16 -15.13
CA VAL A 66 13.12 -7.88 -16.16
C VAL A 66 13.74 -7.21 -17.38
N PRO A 67 13.19 -7.43 -18.60
CA PRO A 67 13.71 -6.80 -19.81
C PRO A 67 13.38 -5.30 -19.88
N THR A 68 12.22 -4.90 -19.37
CA THR A 68 11.75 -3.50 -19.21
C THR A 68 11.06 -3.37 -17.87
N ARG A 69 11.14 -2.18 -17.25
CA ARG A 69 10.49 -1.91 -15.94
C ARG A 69 9.11 -1.28 -16.01
N GLU A 70 8.67 -0.81 -17.18
CA GLU A 70 7.47 0.01 -17.30
C GLU A 70 6.25 -0.68 -16.66
N TYR A 71 5.52 0.07 -15.83
CA TYR A 71 4.30 -0.35 -15.12
C TYR A 71 4.48 -1.44 -14.05
N ILE A 72 5.65 -2.10 -13.94
CA ILE A 72 5.85 -3.23 -13.04
C ILE A 72 5.64 -2.81 -11.58
N ALA A 73 6.18 -1.67 -11.18
CA ALA A 73 6.07 -1.18 -9.81
C ALA A 73 4.63 -0.93 -9.38
N VAL A 74 3.81 -0.31 -10.24
CA VAL A 74 2.39 -0.03 -9.96
C VAL A 74 1.54 -1.30 -9.97
N LEU A 75 1.83 -2.27 -10.85
CA LEU A 75 1.13 -3.56 -10.87
C LEU A 75 1.44 -4.40 -9.63
N LEU A 76 2.72 -4.46 -9.22
CA LEU A 76 3.15 -5.09 -7.96
C LEU A 76 2.45 -4.43 -6.77
N ALA A 77 2.49 -3.10 -6.68
CA ALA A 77 1.85 -2.36 -5.60
C ALA A 77 0.34 -2.61 -5.53
N TYR A 78 -0.34 -2.75 -6.67
CA TYR A 78 -1.77 -3.07 -6.71
C TYR A 78 -2.04 -4.45 -6.11
N GLY A 79 -1.22 -5.44 -6.46
CA GLY A 79 -1.27 -6.77 -5.85
C GLY A 79 -1.13 -6.72 -4.33
N VAL A 80 -0.14 -5.96 -3.85
CA VAL A 80 0.14 -5.76 -2.42
C VAL A 80 -1.07 -5.15 -1.71
N VAL A 81 -1.59 -4.04 -2.24
CA VAL A 81 -2.74 -3.31 -1.69
C VAL A 81 -3.97 -4.21 -1.64
N ASN A 82 -4.26 -4.94 -2.71
CA ASN A 82 -5.40 -5.84 -2.79
C ASN A 82 -5.29 -7.01 -1.79
N ARG A 83 -4.09 -7.51 -1.49
CA ARG A 83 -3.89 -8.53 -0.45
C ARG A 83 -4.03 -7.94 0.95
N ALA A 84 -3.33 -6.84 1.22
CA ALA A 84 -3.24 -6.24 2.54
C ALA A 84 -4.59 -5.69 3.01
N SER A 85 -5.40 -5.14 2.10
CA SER A 85 -6.75 -4.65 2.43
C SER A 85 -7.71 -5.74 2.91
N GLN A 86 -7.51 -7.00 2.50
CA GLN A 86 -8.32 -8.13 2.95
C GLN A 86 -7.98 -8.55 4.38
N ALA A 87 -6.72 -8.38 4.80
CA ALA A 87 -6.29 -8.69 6.17
C ALA A 87 -6.73 -7.61 7.17
N ASP A 88 -6.95 -6.37 6.70
CA ASP A 88 -7.41 -5.24 7.53
C ASP A 88 -8.89 -5.32 7.94
N VAL A 89 -9.63 -6.35 7.50
CA VAL A 89 -11.03 -6.60 7.88
C VAL A 89 -11.07 -7.17 9.30
N VAL A 90 -10.68 -6.35 10.28
CA VAL A 90 -11.09 -6.54 11.67
C VAL A 90 -12.57 -6.14 11.74
N PRO A 91 -13.49 -7.02 12.17
CA PRO A 91 -14.87 -6.65 12.42
C PRO A 91 -14.88 -5.44 13.33
N ALA A 92 -15.64 -4.41 12.95
CA ALA A 92 -15.82 -3.23 13.78
C ALA A 92 -16.59 -3.61 15.04
N GLU A 93 -15.90 -4.12 16.06
CA GLU A 93 -16.39 -3.99 17.43
C GLU A 93 -16.19 -2.52 17.79
N SER A 94 -17.21 -1.71 17.52
CA SER A 94 -17.26 -0.28 17.84
C SER A 94 -16.87 0.00 19.28
N GLU A 95 -17.13 -0.94 20.19
CA GLU A 95 -16.74 -0.89 21.60
C GLU A 95 -15.22 -0.83 21.79
N GLN A 96 -14.46 -1.70 21.12
CA GLN A 96 -13.01 -1.71 21.22
C GLN A 96 -12.40 -0.40 20.70
N ASN A 97 -12.99 0.19 19.65
CA ASN A 97 -12.50 1.44 19.09
C ASN A 97 -12.72 2.64 20.03
N PHE A 98 -13.88 2.70 20.68
CA PHE A 98 -14.18 3.81 21.60
C PHE A 98 -13.31 3.75 22.86
N ASP A 99 -13.13 2.57 23.44
CA ASP A 99 -12.30 2.41 24.64
C ASP A 99 -10.81 2.62 24.34
N GLN A 100 -10.32 2.18 23.19
CA GLN A 100 -8.97 2.54 22.73
C GLN A 100 -8.81 4.05 22.56
N ALA A 101 -9.84 4.75 22.05
CA ALA A 101 -9.79 6.19 21.86
C ALA A 101 -9.70 6.98 23.18
N LYS A 102 -10.21 6.45 24.30
CA LYS A 102 -10.06 7.08 25.63
C LYS A 102 -8.60 7.19 26.06
N GLY A 103 -7.73 6.29 25.59
CA GLY A 103 -6.30 6.30 25.87
C GLY A 103 -5.48 7.21 24.97
N LEU A 104 -6.09 7.82 23.94
CA LEU A 104 -5.36 8.68 23.01
C LEU A 104 -5.08 10.05 23.65
N PRO A 105 -3.85 10.59 23.51
CA PRO A 105 -3.56 11.94 23.95
C PRO A 105 -4.47 12.98 23.28
N LEU A 106 -4.92 13.96 24.05
CA LEU A 106 -5.58 15.14 23.50
C LEU A 106 -4.62 15.86 22.53
N GLY A 107 -5.14 16.43 21.45
CA GLY A 107 -4.30 17.06 20.43
C GLY A 107 -3.86 16.10 19.30
N THR A 108 -4.12 14.79 19.44
CA THR A 108 -3.77 13.81 18.42
C THR A 108 -4.52 14.07 17.12
N CYS A 109 -3.85 14.04 15.96
CA CYS A 109 -4.53 14.16 14.67
C CYS A 109 -5.25 12.85 14.32
N VAL A 110 -6.56 12.95 14.12
CA VAL A 110 -7.44 11.81 13.90
C VAL A 110 -8.37 12.05 12.74
N ARG A 111 -8.91 10.95 12.24
CA ARG A 111 -9.94 10.90 11.23
C ARG A 111 -11.13 10.12 11.78
N VAL A 112 -12.34 10.62 11.58
CA VAL A 112 -13.58 9.89 11.87
C VAL A 112 -14.24 9.46 10.57
N ILE A 113 -14.50 8.16 10.47
CA ILE A 113 -14.95 7.49 9.24
C ILE A 113 -16.32 6.85 9.54
N PRO A 114 -17.34 7.04 8.70
CA PRO A 114 -18.64 6.42 8.91
C PRO A 114 -18.55 4.88 8.87
N VAL A 115 -19.25 4.20 9.79
CA VAL A 115 -19.26 2.72 9.91
C VAL A 115 -20.42 2.10 9.12
N LYS A 116 -21.60 2.73 9.14
CA LYS A 116 -22.84 2.13 8.58
C LYS A 116 -23.02 2.30 7.06
N GLY A 117 -22.32 1.54 6.23
CA GLY A 117 -22.65 1.35 4.81
C GLY A 117 -22.47 2.57 3.86
N PRO A 118 -22.43 2.34 2.53
CA PRO A 118 -22.23 3.37 1.52
C PRO A 118 -23.55 4.09 1.20
N GLY A 119 -23.99 4.98 2.08
CA GLY A 119 -25.05 5.95 1.76
C GLY A 119 -24.45 7.21 1.12
N GLN A 120 -25.09 7.76 0.09
CA GLN A 120 -24.73 9.05 -0.52
C GLN A 120 -24.62 10.17 0.54
N GLY A 121 -23.69 11.11 0.34
CA GLY A 121 -23.52 12.29 1.20
C GLY A 121 -22.76 12.05 2.51
N ARG A 122 -22.18 10.87 2.71
CA ARG A 122 -21.38 10.59 3.91
C ARG A 122 -19.99 11.18 3.80
N ARG A 123 -19.62 11.96 4.82
CA ARG A 123 -18.36 12.67 4.85
C ARG A 123 -17.40 12.03 5.84
N VAL A 124 -16.13 12.00 5.46
CA VAL A 124 -15.02 11.72 6.36
C VAL A 124 -14.57 13.05 6.94
N TYR A 125 -14.21 13.06 8.21
CA TYR A 125 -13.73 14.27 8.87
C TYR A 125 -12.35 14.04 9.44
N THR A 126 -11.45 14.98 9.20
CA THR A 126 -10.10 15.02 9.77
C THR A 126 -9.97 16.23 10.66
N GLY A 127 -9.40 16.05 11.85
CA GLY A 127 -9.20 17.12 12.82
C GLY A 127 -8.37 16.68 14.02
N VAL A 128 -8.37 17.53 15.03
CA VAL A 128 -7.62 17.32 16.28
C VAL A 128 -8.53 16.66 17.30
N PHE A 129 -8.08 15.55 17.88
CA PHE A 129 -8.83 14.79 18.87
C PHE A 129 -8.98 15.57 20.18
N GLY A 130 -10.23 15.83 20.56
CA GLY A 130 -10.63 16.47 21.81
C GLY A 130 -11.02 15.49 22.92
N GLY A 131 -11.28 14.22 22.58
CA GLY A 131 -11.56 13.15 23.54
C GLY A 131 -12.60 12.16 23.06
N ALA A 132 -12.70 11.03 23.78
CA ALA A 132 -13.79 10.06 23.66
C ALA A 132 -14.65 10.16 24.93
N ILE A 133 -15.87 10.66 24.79
CA ILE A 133 -16.70 11.10 25.92
C ILE A 133 -18.02 10.32 25.92
N GLN A 134 -18.46 9.89 27.10
CA GLN A 134 -19.80 9.35 27.30
C GLN A 134 -20.66 10.44 27.92
N ASN A 135 -21.72 10.84 27.22
CA ASN A 135 -22.67 11.86 27.67
C ASN A 135 -24.11 11.37 27.53
N HIS A 136 -25.09 12.24 27.75
CA HIS A 136 -26.52 11.91 27.63
C HIS A 136 -26.97 11.58 26.19
N HIS A 137 -26.16 11.91 25.18
CA HIS A 137 -26.36 11.51 23.79
C HIS A 137 -25.63 10.20 23.43
N GLY A 138 -25.02 9.52 24.41
CA GLY A 138 -24.30 8.27 24.21
C GLY A 138 -22.78 8.47 24.14
N ARG A 139 -22.11 7.57 23.41
CA ARG A 139 -20.65 7.59 23.23
C ARG A 139 -20.31 8.46 22.02
N VAL A 140 -19.46 9.46 22.19
CA VAL A 140 -19.10 10.41 21.13
C VAL A 140 -17.60 10.67 21.07
N TYR A 141 -17.08 10.86 19.85
CA TYR A 141 -15.76 11.44 19.62
C TYR A 141 -15.89 12.96 19.50
N GLU A 142 -15.09 13.67 20.29
CA GLU A 142 -14.92 15.11 20.17
C GLU A 142 -13.75 15.40 19.23
N LEU A 143 -13.99 16.17 18.17
CA LEU A 143 -12.93 16.78 17.36
C LEU A 143 -13.00 18.28 17.52
N ALA A 144 -11.89 18.88 17.94
CA ALA A 144 -11.72 20.33 17.99
C ALA A 144 -11.22 20.85 16.65
N GLY A 145 -11.66 22.06 16.28
CA GLY A 145 -10.88 22.88 15.37
C GLY A 145 -9.62 23.38 16.08
N SER A 146 -8.48 23.30 15.39
CA SER A 146 -7.13 23.60 15.90
C SER A 146 -7.10 24.63 17.05
N LYS A 147 -6.55 24.22 18.21
CA LYS A 147 -6.19 25.14 19.30
C LYS A 147 -4.80 25.69 19.02
N SER A 148 -4.65 26.62 18.07
CA SER A 148 -3.42 27.41 17.99
C SER A 148 -3.29 28.25 19.28
N PRO A 149 -2.11 28.29 19.93
CA PRO A 149 -1.89 29.15 21.09
C PRO A 149 -2.28 30.61 20.78
N GLY A 150 -3.20 31.18 21.56
CA GLY A 150 -3.68 32.56 21.39
C GLY A 150 -4.89 32.76 20.47
N ARG A 151 -5.48 31.72 19.87
CA ARG A 151 -6.76 31.81 19.14
C ARG A 151 -7.93 31.25 19.97
N ARG A 152 -9.13 31.83 19.79
CA ARG A 152 -10.37 31.23 20.32
C ARG A 152 -10.50 29.80 19.77
N PRO A 153 -10.80 28.80 20.60
CA PRO A 153 -10.96 27.42 20.13
C PRO A 153 -11.99 27.38 19.02
N GLY A 154 -11.67 26.68 17.93
CA GLY A 154 -12.59 26.47 16.83
C GLY A 154 -13.86 25.72 17.27
N PRO A 155 -14.92 25.70 16.46
CA PRO A 155 -16.16 24.99 16.79
C PRO A 155 -15.86 23.52 17.06
N ILE A 156 -16.30 23.03 18.22
CA ILE A 156 -16.22 21.61 18.60
C ILE A 156 -17.25 20.82 17.81
N SER A 157 -16.89 19.63 17.35
CA SER A 157 -17.81 18.72 16.68
C SER A 157 -17.83 17.36 17.35
N TRP A 158 -19.04 16.82 17.46
CA TRP A 158 -19.34 15.58 18.16
C TRP A 158 -19.76 14.53 17.13
N PHE A 159 -19.13 13.36 17.17
CA PHE A 159 -19.41 12.25 16.26
C PHE A 159 -19.85 11.03 17.07
N PRO A 160 -21.06 10.50 16.85
CA PRO A 160 -21.53 9.30 17.54
C PRO A 160 -20.61 8.11 17.24
N ALA A 161 -20.10 7.45 18.28
CA ALA A 161 -19.19 6.31 18.14
C ALA A 161 -19.87 5.06 17.54
N ASP A 162 -21.21 5.02 17.54
CA ASP A 162 -21.99 3.97 16.89
C ASP A 162 -22.13 4.16 15.37
N ASP A 163 -21.88 5.39 14.90
CA ASP A 163 -21.99 5.75 13.48
C ASP A 163 -20.63 6.01 12.84
N TYR A 164 -19.62 6.32 13.65
CA TYR A 164 -18.27 6.63 13.21
C TYR A 164 -17.25 5.73 13.92
N ARG A 165 -16.15 5.42 13.23
CA ARG A 165 -14.94 4.88 13.80
C ARG A 165 -13.87 5.96 13.80
N LEU A 166 -13.00 5.92 14.80
CA LEU A 166 -11.84 6.78 14.88
C LEU A 166 -10.62 6.08 14.30
N GLN A 167 -9.86 6.80 13.48
CA GLN A 167 -8.60 6.35 12.91
C GLN A 167 -7.51 7.37 13.27
N LEU A 168 -6.42 6.89 13.86
CA LEU A 168 -5.21 7.68 14.07
C LEU A 168 -4.56 8.00 12.73
N LEU A 169 -4.29 9.28 12.47
CA LEU A 169 -3.45 9.65 11.34
C LEU A 169 -1.99 9.36 11.67
N ARG A 170 -1.31 8.71 10.73
CA ARG A 170 0.11 8.38 10.78
C ARG A 170 0.77 8.93 9.53
N TRP A 171 2.11 8.92 9.52
CA TRP A 171 2.89 9.22 8.33
C TRP A 171 2.29 8.53 7.09
N PRO A 172 2.11 9.25 5.96
CA PRO A 172 2.69 10.55 5.67
C PRO A 172 1.88 11.76 6.14
N ASP A 173 0.80 11.57 6.89
CA ASP A 173 0.03 12.66 7.49
C ASP A 173 0.66 13.04 8.83
N LEU A 174 1.33 14.19 8.86
CA LEU A 174 1.95 14.69 10.07
C LEU A 174 1.02 15.70 10.76
N PRO A 175 1.05 15.83 12.10
CA PRO A 175 0.21 16.81 12.80
C PRO A 175 0.37 18.24 12.27
N GLU A 176 1.57 18.60 11.83
CA GLU A 176 1.91 19.92 11.31
C GLU A 176 1.12 20.25 10.02
N ASP A 177 0.73 19.25 9.24
CA ASP A 177 -0.08 19.42 8.02
C ASP A 177 -1.51 19.92 8.32
N TYR A 178 -1.93 19.85 9.59
CA TYR A 178 -3.28 20.16 10.06
C TYR A 178 -3.32 21.34 11.05
N THR A 179 -2.17 21.88 11.49
CA THR A 179 -2.10 22.93 12.51
C THR A 179 -2.89 24.21 12.17
N ASP A 180 -2.97 24.55 10.88
CA ASP A 180 -3.66 25.77 10.41
C ASP A 180 -5.07 25.51 9.85
N LYS A 181 -5.51 24.24 9.77
CA LYS A 181 -6.78 23.86 9.17
C LYS A 181 -7.74 23.42 10.26
N ASN A 182 -8.77 24.23 10.48
CA ASN A 182 -9.76 24.04 11.55
C ASN A 182 -10.58 22.75 11.44
N ARG A 183 -10.58 22.04 10.30
CA ARG A 183 -11.17 20.72 10.04
C ARG A 183 -11.22 20.52 8.53
N PHE A 184 -10.90 19.33 8.06
CA PHE A 184 -11.14 18.95 6.66
C PHE A 184 -12.28 17.94 6.60
N SER A 185 -13.15 18.11 5.61
CA SER A 185 -14.24 17.17 5.37
C SER A 185 -14.35 16.85 3.90
N GLU A 186 -14.12 15.59 3.57
CA GLU A 186 -14.21 15.05 2.21
C GLU A 186 -15.41 14.14 2.09
N GLU A 187 -16.00 14.10 0.89
CA GLU A 187 -16.97 13.07 0.55
C GLU A 187 -16.24 11.73 0.37
N LEU A 188 -16.83 10.66 0.91
CA LEU A 188 -16.30 9.32 0.69
C LEU A 188 -16.73 8.86 -0.71
N GLU A 189 -15.89 9.13 -1.70
CA GLU A 189 -16.11 8.67 -3.07
C GLU A 189 -15.59 7.24 -3.26
N ILE A 190 -16.47 6.36 -3.72
CA ILE A 190 -16.14 5.01 -4.18
C ILE A 190 -16.28 5.03 -5.70
N PRO A 191 -15.17 4.95 -6.46
CA PRO A 191 -15.20 4.90 -7.91
C PRO A 191 -16.06 3.73 -8.41
N VAL A 192 -16.90 4.00 -9.40
CA VAL A 192 -17.74 2.97 -10.04
C VAL A 192 -16.83 1.97 -10.76
N GLY A 193 -17.02 0.66 -10.53
CA GLY A 193 -16.25 -0.41 -11.18
C GLY A 193 -15.13 -0.97 -10.30
N ALA A 194 -14.78 -0.29 -9.21
CA ALA A 194 -13.78 -0.76 -8.26
C ALA A 194 -14.17 -2.10 -7.60
N GLU A 195 -15.48 -2.35 -7.43
CA GLU A 195 -16.01 -3.55 -6.79
C GLU A 195 -15.66 -4.85 -7.52
N LYS A 196 -15.38 -4.78 -8.82
CA LYS A 196 -14.93 -5.92 -9.62
C LYS A 196 -13.42 -6.03 -9.67
N LEU A 197 -12.67 -5.01 -9.26
CA LEU A 197 -11.22 -4.95 -9.36
C LEU A 197 -10.52 -5.10 -8.00
N LEU A 198 -11.24 -4.95 -6.90
CA LEU A 198 -10.72 -5.12 -5.54
C LEU A 198 -11.52 -6.19 -4.80
N ALA A 199 -10.83 -6.91 -3.93
CA ALA A 199 -11.48 -7.79 -2.97
C ALA A 199 -11.76 -7.05 -1.66
N GLY A 200 -12.80 -7.48 -0.93
CA GLY A 200 -13.19 -6.93 0.36
C GLY A 200 -14.28 -5.85 0.29
N GLN A 201 -14.54 -5.18 1.41
CA GLN A 201 -15.57 -4.14 1.49
C GLN A 201 -15.03 -2.79 0.98
N MET A 202 -15.68 -2.20 -0.01
CA MET A 202 -15.22 -0.95 -0.65
C MET A 202 -15.21 0.24 0.31
N THR A 203 -16.18 0.33 1.22
CA THR A 203 -16.22 1.38 2.27
C THR A 203 -15.01 1.34 3.18
N ASP A 204 -14.51 0.14 3.47
CA ASP A 204 -13.29 -0.02 4.25
C ASP A 204 -12.07 0.29 3.42
N PHE A 205 -12.01 -0.21 2.19
CA PHE A 205 -10.91 0.08 1.27
C PHE A 205 -10.70 1.59 1.07
N TYR A 206 -11.76 2.30 0.67
CA TYR A 206 -11.70 3.72 0.34
C TYR A 206 -11.74 4.62 1.57
N GLY A 207 -12.36 4.19 2.68
CA GLY A 207 -12.54 5.04 3.86
C GLY A 207 -11.41 5.02 4.88
N ARG A 208 -10.41 4.12 4.78
CA ARG A 208 -9.28 4.06 5.73
C ARG A 208 -7.97 4.48 5.07
N CYS A 209 -7.16 5.23 5.82
CA CYS A 209 -5.75 5.42 5.55
C CYS A 209 -4.95 4.28 6.19
N SER A 210 -4.25 3.47 5.39
CA SER A 210 -3.36 2.43 5.94
C SER A 210 -2.23 2.21 4.96
N LEU A 211 -0.98 2.34 5.42
CA LEU A 211 0.16 2.14 4.55
C LEU A 211 0.35 0.65 4.28
N HIS A 212 -0.08 0.17 3.10
CA HIS A 212 0.11 -1.20 2.66
C HIS A 212 1.38 -1.38 1.85
N SER A 213 1.66 -0.44 0.95
CA SER A 213 2.78 -0.51 0.02
C SER A 213 3.59 0.79 0.03
N VAL A 214 4.92 0.66 -0.09
CA VAL A 214 5.81 1.79 -0.35
C VAL A 214 6.51 1.53 -1.67
N VAL A 215 6.31 2.40 -2.64
CA VAL A 215 6.95 2.31 -3.96
C VAL A 215 8.07 3.33 -4.01
N ILE A 216 9.30 2.87 -4.23
CA ILE A 216 10.47 3.73 -4.36
C ILE A 216 10.83 3.73 -5.84
N GLY A 217 10.85 4.89 -6.48
CA GLY A 217 11.13 4.99 -7.91
C GLY A 217 11.25 6.42 -8.40
N VAL A 218 11.29 6.60 -9.72
CA VAL A 218 11.22 7.94 -10.32
C VAL A 218 9.79 8.44 -10.18
N ARG A 219 9.55 9.34 -9.21
CA ARG A 219 8.19 9.73 -8.77
C ARG A 219 7.24 10.07 -9.92
N ASN A 220 7.65 10.92 -10.86
CA ASN A 220 6.79 11.32 -11.98
C ASN A 220 6.44 10.14 -12.89
N THR A 221 7.38 9.21 -13.09
CA THR A 221 7.14 8.00 -13.87
C THR A 221 6.15 7.08 -13.17
N VAL A 222 6.36 6.76 -11.90
CA VAL A 222 5.44 5.89 -11.13
C VAL A 222 4.03 6.49 -11.07
N LEU A 223 3.91 7.80 -10.84
CA LEU A 223 2.60 8.47 -10.81
C LEU A 223 1.92 8.49 -12.19
N ALA A 224 2.69 8.64 -13.27
CA ALA A 224 2.15 8.57 -14.64
C ALA A 224 1.71 7.15 -15.01
N GLU A 225 2.51 6.13 -14.68
CA GLU A 225 2.14 4.72 -14.87
C GLU A 225 0.88 4.35 -14.09
N ALA A 226 0.67 4.94 -12.91
CA ALA A 226 -0.55 4.76 -12.13
C ALA A 226 -1.80 5.38 -12.78
N GLN A 227 -1.65 6.28 -13.77
CA GLN A 227 -2.81 6.85 -14.50
C GLN A 227 -3.37 5.91 -15.58
N VAL A 228 -2.74 4.75 -15.81
CA VAL A 228 -3.29 3.77 -16.76
C VAL A 228 -4.69 3.37 -16.34
N VAL A 229 -5.63 3.50 -17.28
CA VAL A 229 -7.02 3.16 -17.08
C VAL A 229 -7.22 1.66 -17.21
N VAL A 230 -7.85 1.05 -16.21
CA VAL A 230 -8.18 -0.36 -16.14
C VAL A 230 -9.68 -0.54 -15.86
N GLY A 231 -10.26 -1.62 -16.38
CA GLY A 231 -11.67 -1.94 -16.20
C GLY A 231 -11.89 -3.44 -16.22
N ALA A 232 -12.87 -3.91 -15.43
CA ALA A 232 -13.34 -5.29 -15.57
C ALA A 232 -14.03 -5.46 -16.94
N PRO A 233 -14.13 -6.69 -17.48
CA PRO A 233 -14.85 -6.94 -18.74
C PRO A 233 -16.27 -6.34 -18.73
N GLY A 234 -16.53 -5.44 -19.70
CA GLY A 234 -17.83 -4.76 -19.84
C GLY A 234 -18.21 -3.83 -18.67
N GLY A 235 -17.28 -3.54 -17.77
CA GLY A 235 -17.49 -2.66 -16.63
C GLY A 235 -16.99 -1.23 -16.87
N PRO A 236 -17.32 -0.31 -15.94
CA PRO A 236 -16.73 1.00 -15.93
C PRO A 236 -15.22 0.93 -15.67
N ALA A 237 -14.56 1.98 -16.15
CA ALA A 237 -13.13 2.12 -16.19
C ALA A 237 -12.65 3.12 -15.16
N LEU A 238 -11.49 2.86 -14.56
CA LEU A 238 -10.87 3.80 -13.64
C LEU A 238 -9.33 3.73 -13.74
N PRO A 239 -8.62 4.83 -13.45
CA PRO A 239 -7.17 4.81 -13.37
C PRO A 239 -6.71 3.86 -12.25
N LEU A 240 -5.59 3.16 -12.47
CA LEU A 240 -4.98 2.27 -11.48
C LEU A 240 -4.66 3.01 -10.16
N GLN A 241 -4.41 4.30 -10.23
CA GLN A 241 -4.28 5.26 -9.13
C GLN A 241 -5.40 5.15 -8.10
N ASP A 242 -6.65 4.95 -8.55
CA ASP A 242 -7.83 4.85 -7.68
C ASP A 242 -7.88 3.51 -6.93
N LEU A 243 -7.26 2.47 -7.50
CA LEU A 243 -7.11 1.15 -6.88
C LEU A 243 -5.88 1.07 -5.99
N LEU A 244 -4.84 1.85 -6.28
CA LEU A 244 -3.60 1.92 -5.51
C LEU A 244 -3.69 2.87 -4.32
N ARG A 245 -4.55 3.90 -4.46
CA ARG A 245 -4.65 5.06 -3.57
C ARG A 245 -3.24 5.58 -3.27
N LEU A 246 -2.49 5.79 -4.35
CA LEU A 246 -1.06 6.07 -4.30
C LEU A 246 -0.84 7.54 -3.97
N ARG A 247 -0.14 7.83 -2.88
CA ARG A 247 0.08 9.19 -2.43
C ARG A 247 1.54 9.55 -2.53
N ALA A 248 1.83 10.79 -2.94
CA ALA A 248 3.13 11.35 -2.64
C ALA A 248 3.20 11.73 -1.16
N VAL A 249 4.36 11.58 -0.54
CA VAL A 249 4.56 11.86 0.90
C VAL A 249 3.98 13.20 1.33
N ARG A 250 4.10 14.25 0.50
CA ARG A 250 3.69 15.63 0.83
C ARG A 250 2.31 16.05 0.32
N SER A 251 1.45 15.10 -0.05
CA SER A 251 0.06 15.40 -0.43
C SER A 251 -0.83 15.20 0.80
N PRO A 252 -1.28 16.25 1.51
CA PRO A 252 -1.97 16.11 2.78
C PRO A 252 -3.41 15.65 2.61
N GLY A 253 -3.91 14.87 3.56
CA GLY A 253 -5.36 14.72 3.81
C GLY A 253 -6.12 13.80 2.86
N SER A 254 -5.53 13.34 1.76
CA SER A 254 -6.15 12.31 0.92
C SER A 254 -5.92 10.92 1.51
N HIS A 255 -6.97 10.11 1.50
CA HIS A 255 -6.89 8.68 1.78
C HIS A 255 -5.83 7.99 0.92
N TYR A 256 -5.06 7.10 1.54
CA TYR A 256 -3.98 6.39 0.87
C TYR A 256 -3.91 4.93 1.30
N ARG A 257 -3.41 4.10 0.38
CA ARG A 257 -2.97 2.73 0.63
C ARG A 257 -1.51 2.51 0.30
N SER A 258 -0.97 3.37 -0.56
CA SER A 258 0.41 3.28 -1.00
C SER A 258 1.06 4.64 -0.97
N VAL A 259 2.39 4.68 -0.81
CA VAL A 259 3.16 5.93 -0.88
C VAL A 259 4.29 5.80 -1.89
N VAL A 260 4.55 6.88 -2.66
CA VAL A 260 5.71 6.99 -3.53
C VAL A 260 6.83 7.76 -2.85
N LEU A 261 7.99 7.12 -2.74
CA LEU A 261 9.26 7.76 -2.39
C LEU A 261 10.10 7.98 -3.64
N SER A 262 10.87 9.07 -3.65
CA SER A 262 11.83 9.33 -4.72
C SER A 262 13.00 8.37 -4.61
N SER A 263 13.41 7.73 -5.71
CA SER A 263 14.65 6.96 -5.78
C SER A 263 15.90 7.80 -5.46
N ARG A 264 15.80 9.13 -5.58
CA ARG A 264 16.84 10.09 -5.20
C ARG A 264 16.81 10.49 -3.72
N GLY A 265 15.76 10.17 -2.97
CA GLY A 265 15.66 10.46 -1.54
C GLY A 265 16.69 9.69 -0.72
N ASP A 266 16.99 10.16 0.49
CA ASP A 266 17.88 9.46 1.42
C ASP A 266 17.12 8.37 2.18
N PRO A 267 17.49 7.08 2.07
CA PRO A 267 16.78 6.02 2.78
C PRO A 267 16.74 6.16 4.30
N GLU A 268 17.75 6.78 4.91
CA GLU A 268 17.80 6.95 6.37
C GLU A 268 16.70 7.89 6.88
N GLU A 269 16.36 8.95 6.14
CA GLU A 269 15.27 9.88 6.49
C GLU A 269 13.90 9.18 6.61
N TYR A 270 13.68 8.11 5.83
CA TYR A 270 12.39 7.42 5.77
C TYR A 270 12.35 6.14 6.58
N ARG A 271 13.49 5.57 6.96
CA ARG A 271 13.58 4.21 7.53
C ARG A 271 12.65 4.03 8.72
N ASP A 272 12.82 4.83 9.76
CA ASP A 272 12.11 4.63 11.02
C ASP A 272 10.64 5.02 10.90
N VAL A 273 10.36 6.12 10.21
CA VAL A 273 8.98 6.60 10.05
C VAL A 273 8.13 5.64 9.20
N VAL A 274 8.69 5.08 8.12
CA VAL A 274 8.00 4.09 7.28
C VAL A 274 7.84 2.77 8.03
N ARG A 275 8.88 2.28 8.72
CA ARG A 275 8.79 1.05 9.52
C ARG A 275 7.75 1.14 10.63
N SER A 276 7.61 2.31 11.27
CA SER A 276 6.58 2.53 12.30
C SER A 276 5.14 2.36 11.78
N CYS A 277 4.94 2.55 10.47
CA CYS A 277 3.68 2.31 9.78
C CYS A 277 3.48 0.84 9.38
N ARG A 278 4.54 0.02 9.48
CA ARG A 278 4.56 -1.42 9.18
C ARG A 278 3.89 -1.76 7.83
N PRO A 279 4.37 -1.20 6.70
CA PRO A 279 3.89 -1.58 5.37
C PRO A 279 4.05 -3.08 5.14
N ALA A 280 3.16 -3.65 4.33
CA ALA A 280 3.26 -5.06 3.95
C ALA A 280 4.46 -5.30 3.06
N VAL A 281 4.68 -4.43 2.06
CA VAL A 281 5.76 -4.58 1.08
C VAL A 281 6.39 -3.23 0.73
N ALA A 282 7.70 -3.21 0.54
CA ALA A 282 8.42 -2.15 -0.14
C ALA A 282 8.80 -2.60 -1.56
N VAL A 283 8.43 -1.82 -2.58
CA VAL A 283 8.72 -2.09 -3.99
C VAL A 283 9.83 -1.15 -4.46
N LEU A 284 10.98 -1.70 -4.84
CA LEU A 284 12.12 -0.94 -5.37
C LEU A 284 12.07 -0.98 -6.90
N ASP A 285 11.69 0.14 -7.52
CA ASP A 285 11.53 0.27 -8.97
C ASP A 285 12.85 0.67 -9.64
N GLY A 286 13.48 -0.31 -10.31
CA GLY A 286 14.66 -0.13 -11.14
C GLY A 286 16.00 -0.39 -10.41
N ALA A 287 17.02 -0.75 -11.21
CA ALA A 287 18.31 -1.20 -10.68
C ALA A 287 19.03 -0.14 -9.81
N ALA A 288 19.01 1.12 -10.21
CA ALA A 288 19.60 2.21 -9.41
C ALA A 288 18.91 2.36 -8.04
N THR A 289 17.58 2.19 -8.00
CA THR A 289 16.80 2.21 -6.77
C THR A 289 17.16 1.02 -5.89
N VAL A 290 17.20 -0.20 -6.45
CA VAL A 290 17.59 -1.42 -5.73
C VAL A 290 18.96 -1.23 -5.08
N ARG A 291 19.98 -0.82 -5.86
CA ARG A 291 21.33 -0.60 -5.35
C ARG A 291 21.37 0.34 -4.13
N ARG A 292 20.55 1.39 -4.12
CA ARG A 292 20.55 2.41 -3.06
C ARG A 292 19.67 2.04 -1.87
N TRP A 293 18.48 1.51 -2.12
CA TRP A 293 17.41 1.40 -1.11
C TRP A 293 17.28 0.01 -0.50
N PHE A 294 17.89 -1.02 -1.09
CA PHE A 294 17.69 -2.39 -0.66
C PHE A 294 18.06 -2.66 0.82
N GLY A 295 19.11 -2.01 1.34
CA GLY A 295 19.51 -2.12 2.74
C GLY A 295 18.60 -1.40 3.73
N ALA A 296 17.71 -0.51 3.26
CA ALA A 296 16.89 0.31 4.14
C ALA A 296 15.85 -0.49 4.93
N SER A 297 15.48 -1.68 4.43
CA SER A 297 14.50 -2.62 5.01
C SER A 297 13.23 -1.91 5.49
N LEU A 298 12.57 -1.15 4.60
CA LEU A 298 11.41 -0.32 4.95
C LEU A 298 10.16 -1.14 5.34
N ALA A 299 10.14 -2.41 4.96
CA ALA A 299 9.06 -3.36 5.21
C ALA A 299 9.67 -4.74 5.54
N GLY A 300 8.85 -5.64 6.12
CA GLY A 300 9.26 -7.03 6.30
C GLY A 300 9.46 -7.79 4.98
N VAL A 301 8.84 -7.32 3.89
CA VAL A 301 9.02 -7.89 2.55
C VAL A 301 9.48 -6.81 1.58
N THR A 302 10.55 -7.08 0.83
CA THR A 302 11.04 -6.21 -0.24
C THR A 302 10.89 -6.89 -1.59
N VAL A 303 10.23 -6.23 -2.53
CA VAL A 303 10.24 -6.63 -3.94
C VAL A 303 11.21 -5.74 -4.70
N ALA A 304 12.30 -6.32 -5.20
CA ALA A 304 13.36 -5.61 -5.93
C ALA A 304 13.23 -5.85 -7.43
N VAL A 305 13.03 -4.79 -8.22
CA VAL A 305 12.90 -4.87 -9.68
C VAL A 305 14.18 -4.36 -10.33
N VAL A 306 14.89 -5.23 -11.04
CA VAL A 306 16.14 -4.93 -11.74
C VAL A 306 15.90 -5.00 -13.24
N GLU A 307 15.85 -3.83 -13.87
CA GLU A 307 15.83 -3.71 -15.33
C GLU A 307 17.21 -4.03 -15.92
N ARG A 308 17.28 -5.03 -16.81
CA ARG A 308 18.54 -5.58 -17.35
C ARG A 308 19.34 -4.59 -18.19
N THR A 309 18.66 -3.67 -18.87
CA THR A 309 19.28 -2.65 -19.72
C THR A 309 19.80 -1.45 -18.92
N SER A 310 19.52 -1.39 -17.61
CA SER A 310 19.97 -0.29 -16.76
C SER A 310 21.49 -0.31 -16.57
N PRO A 311 22.17 0.85 -16.59
CA PRO A 311 23.60 0.94 -16.27
C PRO A 311 23.97 0.42 -14.88
N SER A 312 23.01 0.39 -13.95
CA SER A 312 23.19 -0.11 -12.58
C SER A 312 22.78 -1.57 -12.40
N ALA A 313 22.37 -2.27 -13.46
CA ALA A 313 21.83 -3.62 -13.37
C ALA A 313 22.80 -4.62 -12.72
N LEU A 314 24.08 -4.61 -13.13
CA LEU A 314 25.10 -5.51 -12.59
C LEU A 314 25.31 -5.25 -11.08
N ALA A 315 25.58 -4.00 -10.70
CA ALA A 315 25.79 -3.64 -9.31
C ALA A 315 24.57 -3.93 -8.41
N ALA A 316 23.35 -3.79 -8.94
CA ALA A 316 22.14 -4.16 -8.22
C ALA A 316 22.01 -5.68 -8.06
N ALA A 317 22.33 -6.45 -9.10
CA ALA A 317 22.34 -7.91 -9.06
C ALA A 317 23.39 -8.43 -8.07
N ASP A 318 24.60 -7.88 -8.07
CA ASP A 318 25.67 -8.25 -7.15
C ASP A 318 25.24 -8.04 -5.69
N GLY A 319 24.66 -6.87 -5.37
CA GLY A 319 24.15 -6.59 -4.03
C GLY A 319 23.02 -7.53 -3.58
N LEU A 320 22.13 -7.92 -4.51
CA LEU A 320 21.10 -8.92 -4.24
C LEU A 320 21.70 -10.33 -4.02
N TYR A 321 22.71 -10.71 -4.80
CA TYR A 321 23.41 -11.99 -4.66
C TYR A 321 24.18 -12.09 -3.34
N GLU A 322 24.91 -11.05 -2.96
CA GLU A 322 25.60 -10.99 -1.66
C GLU A 322 24.62 -11.15 -0.50
N ASN A 323 23.45 -10.52 -0.60
CA ASN A 323 22.38 -10.69 0.39
C ASN A 323 21.80 -12.10 0.38
N ARG A 324 21.55 -12.68 -0.80
CA ARG A 324 21.07 -14.05 -0.96
C ARG A 324 22.07 -15.08 -0.40
N TRP A 325 23.36 -14.87 -0.58
CA TRP A 325 24.41 -15.73 0.01
C TRP A 325 24.33 -15.76 1.53
N ARG A 326 23.90 -14.65 2.14
CA ARG A 326 23.66 -14.53 3.59
C ARG A 326 22.24 -14.93 3.99
N SER A 327 21.40 -15.41 3.08
CA SER A 327 20.03 -15.81 3.39
C SER A 327 19.97 -17.05 4.30
N VAL A 328 18.84 -17.22 4.98
CA VAL A 328 18.55 -18.37 5.85
C VAL A 328 17.90 -19.50 5.04
N ALA A 329 17.04 -19.15 4.09
CA ALA A 329 16.33 -20.11 3.26
C ALA A 329 15.85 -19.45 1.97
N ASN A 330 15.72 -20.24 0.90
CA ASN A 330 14.91 -19.84 -0.25
C ASN A 330 13.42 -19.85 0.15
N VAL A 331 12.62 -19.03 -0.52
CA VAL A 331 11.16 -19.03 -0.38
C VAL A 331 10.56 -19.70 -1.60
N ASP A 332 9.69 -20.69 -1.36
CA ASP A 332 9.01 -21.40 -2.43
C ASP A 332 8.05 -20.45 -3.16
N VAL A 333 8.22 -20.37 -4.47
CA VAL A 333 7.30 -19.67 -5.36
C VAL A 333 6.11 -20.59 -5.65
N PRO A 334 4.86 -20.13 -5.48
CA PRO A 334 3.68 -20.93 -5.82
C PRO A 334 3.77 -21.50 -7.24
N ARG A 335 3.46 -22.79 -7.40
CA ARG A 335 3.64 -23.52 -8.65
C ARG A 335 2.92 -22.86 -9.83
N ASP A 336 1.75 -22.29 -9.59
CA ASP A 336 0.95 -21.58 -10.59
C ASP A 336 1.56 -20.23 -11.00
N LEU A 337 2.32 -19.57 -10.13
CA LEU A 337 3.10 -18.37 -10.46
C LEU A 337 4.40 -18.72 -11.17
N GLY A 338 5.12 -19.73 -10.69
CA GLY A 338 6.38 -20.20 -11.27
C GLY A 338 6.23 -20.79 -12.68
N SER A 339 5.08 -21.40 -12.99
CA SER A 339 4.80 -21.96 -14.33
C SER A 339 4.41 -20.93 -15.39
N ARG A 340 4.14 -19.68 -15.00
CA ARG A 340 3.68 -18.59 -15.88
C ARG A 340 4.61 -17.38 -15.88
N ILE A 341 5.87 -17.57 -15.52
CA ILE A 341 6.86 -16.49 -15.55
C ILE A 341 6.91 -15.93 -16.98
N PRO A 342 6.68 -14.62 -17.19
CA PRO A 342 6.72 -14.03 -18.52
C PRO A 342 8.09 -14.22 -19.19
N PRO A 343 8.16 -14.35 -20.53
CA PRO A 343 9.42 -14.48 -21.23
C PRO A 343 10.41 -13.35 -20.89
N GLY A 344 11.66 -13.72 -20.60
CA GLY A 344 12.72 -12.78 -20.24
C GLY A 344 12.68 -12.26 -18.79
N VAL A 345 11.70 -12.69 -17.99
CA VAL A 345 11.66 -12.42 -16.55
C VAL A 345 12.33 -13.56 -15.78
N GLU A 346 13.13 -13.22 -14.79
CA GLU A 346 13.63 -14.16 -13.78
C GLU A 346 13.12 -13.73 -12.40
N LEU A 347 12.75 -14.72 -11.58
CA LEU A 347 12.21 -14.54 -10.24
C LEU A 347 13.01 -15.38 -9.25
N LEU A 348 13.46 -14.74 -8.19
CA LEU A 348 14.09 -15.39 -7.03
C LEU A 348 13.44 -14.88 -5.75
N ALA A 349 13.32 -15.72 -4.74
CA ALA A 349 12.84 -15.30 -3.43
C ALA A 349 13.55 -16.02 -2.29
N TRP A 350 13.87 -15.29 -1.22
CA TRP A 350 14.59 -15.82 -0.07
C TRP A 350 14.30 -15.03 1.21
N LYS A 351 14.58 -15.63 2.37
CA LYS A 351 14.53 -14.99 3.69
C LYS A 351 15.93 -14.57 4.11
N GLY A 352 16.15 -13.26 4.31
CA GLY A 352 17.41 -12.73 4.83
C GLY A 352 17.67 -13.10 6.29
N ARG A 353 18.93 -12.98 6.75
CA ARG A 353 19.29 -13.04 8.17
C ARG A 353 18.90 -11.72 8.85
N GLY A 354 18.25 -11.80 10.00
CA GLY A 354 17.94 -10.65 10.84
C GLY A 354 16.44 -10.40 11.00
N ALA A 355 16.08 -9.96 12.20
CA ALA A 355 14.71 -9.71 12.60
C ALA A 355 14.16 -8.45 11.90
N ALA A 356 12.93 -8.54 11.39
CA ALA A 356 12.08 -7.37 11.36
C ALA A 356 11.74 -7.05 12.83
N ARG A 357 12.62 -6.30 13.52
CA ARG A 357 12.31 -5.75 14.86
C ARG A 357 11.50 -4.47 14.70
#